data_AF-A0A350IHD3-F1
#
_entry.id   AF-A0A350IHD3-F1
#
_cell.length_a   1.000
_cell.length_b   1.000
_cell.length_c   1.000
_cell.angle_alpha   90.00
_cell.angle_beta   90.00
_cell.angle_gamma   90.00
#
_symmetry.space_group_name_H-M   'P 1'
#
loop_
_entity.id
_entity.type
_entity.pdbx_description
1 polymer ?
#
loop_
_entity_poly.entity_id
_entity_poly.type
_entity_poly.pdbx_seq_one_letter_code
_entity_poly.pdbx_strand_id
1 'polypeptide(L)'
;MLKEHDVTRKSALLLIYTGGTIGMKQDMKDLTLKPFDFSQILEEVPEITKFAFKIDTKTFDPPIDSSDVEPSLWQDLAKLIKEQYENYDGFIILHGTDTMSYSASALSFMLDGLTKPVVFTGSQLPIGVPRTDGKENIISAVEIASAKGPDGHPAVPEV
;
A
#
# COMPACT_ATOMS: atom_id res chain seq x y z
N MET A 1 -15.19 -28.45 20.31
CA MET A 1 -14.70 -27.15 20.83
C MET A 1 -14.34 -26.31 19.62
N LEU A 2 -15.31 -25.58 19.07
CA LEU A 2 -15.10 -24.69 17.93
C LEU A 2 -14.65 -23.34 18.51
N LYS A 3 -13.47 -22.87 18.09
CA LYS A 3 -12.99 -21.54 18.47
C LYS A 3 -13.93 -20.52 17.82
N GLU A 4 -14.50 -19.63 18.62
CA GLU A 4 -15.13 -18.41 18.13
C GLU A 4 -14.11 -17.69 17.25
N HIS A 5 -14.43 -17.53 15.96
CA HIS A 5 -13.64 -16.69 15.07
C HIS A 5 -13.86 -15.26 15.53
N ASP A 6 -12.83 -14.66 16.09
CA ASP A 6 -12.85 -13.24 16.46
C ASP A 6 -12.86 -12.40 15.18
N VAL A 7 -14.06 -12.08 14.70
CA VAL A 7 -14.34 -11.18 13.57
C VAL A 7 -13.80 -9.76 13.81
N THR A 8 -13.31 -9.44 15.03
CA THR A 8 -12.95 -8.07 15.43
C THR A 8 -11.45 -7.77 15.45
N ARG A 9 -10.57 -8.73 15.14
CA ARG A 9 -9.14 -8.43 15.08
C ARG A 9 -8.84 -7.59 13.84
N LYS A 10 -8.63 -6.29 14.08
CA LYS A 10 -8.06 -5.34 13.11
C LYS A 10 -6.87 -5.98 12.40
N SER A 11 -6.65 -5.62 11.14
CA SER A 11 -5.61 -6.24 10.29
C SER A 11 -4.22 -5.60 10.51
N ALA A 12 -3.17 -6.39 10.35
CA ALA A 12 -1.79 -5.91 10.23
C ALA A 12 -1.45 -5.76 8.74
N LEU A 13 -1.06 -4.57 8.30
CA LEU A 13 -0.81 -4.28 6.89
C LEU A 13 0.64 -3.83 6.67
N LEU A 14 1.18 -4.14 5.49
CA LEU A 14 2.44 -3.60 5.02
C LEU A 14 2.20 -2.65 3.85
N LEU A 15 2.59 -1.38 4.04
CA LEU A 15 2.54 -0.36 3.00
C LEU A 15 3.93 -0.22 2.36
N ILE A 16 4.01 -0.55 1.07
CA ILE A 16 5.23 -0.60 0.28
C ILE A 16 5.26 0.62 -0.62
N TYR A 17 6.17 1.55 -0.37
CA TYR A 17 6.38 2.72 -1.21
C TYR A 17 7.45 2.44 -2.24
N THR A 18 7.03 2.39 -3.52
CA THR A 18 7.93 2.18 -4.67
C THR A 18 8.34 3.48 -5.34
N GLY A 19 7.50 4.51 -5.25
CA GLY A 19 7.71 5.80 -5.90
C GLY A 19 6.40 6.45 -6.34
N GLY A 20 6.52 7.44 -7.22
CA GLY A 20 5.40 8.23 -7.72
C GLY A 20 5.06 9.47 -6.88
N THR A 21 4.20 10.30 -7.44
CA THR A 21 3.84 11.64 -6.91
C THR A 21 3.32 11.59 -5.48
N ILE A 22 2.65 10.49 -5.07
CA ILE A 22 2.06 10.33 -3.73
C ILE A 22 3.08 10.49 -2.61
N GLY A 23 4.33 10.07 -2.83
CA GLY A 23 5.40 10.16 -1.85
C GLY A 23 6.14 11.48 -1.82
N MET A 24 5.57 12.53 -2.40
CA MET A 24 6.12 13.87 -2.32
C MET A 24 5.34 14.71 -1.32
N LYS A 25 6.03 15.61 -0.62
CA LYS A 25 5.44 16.61 0.27
C LYS A 25 6.00 17.98 -0.08
N GLN A 26 5.13 18.97 -0.15
CA GLN A 26 5.56 20.35 -0.33
C GLN A 26 6.11 20.89 1.00
N ASP A 27 7.34 21.38 0.98
CA ASP A 27 7.91 22.08 2.13
C ASP A 27 7.27 23.47 2.20
N MET A 28 6.66 23.78 3.36
CA MET A 28 5.94 25.04 3.56
C MET A 28 6.86 26.27 3.61
N LYS A 29 8.18 26.08 3.77
CA LYS A 29 9.16 27.17 3.86
C LYS A 29 9.62 27.65 2.49
N ASP A 30 9.88 26.72 1.58
CA ASP A 30 10.48 27.01 0.26
C ASP A 30 9.60 26.59 -0.93
N LEU A 31 8.43 25.99 -0.66
CA LEU A 31 7.45 25.48 -1.64
C LEU A 31 7.99 24.39 -2.58
N THR A 32 9.17 23.83 -2.29
CA THR A 32 9.76 22.72 -3.06
C THR A 32 9.12 21.39 -2.68
N LEU A 33 9.15 20.43 -3.60
CA LEU A 33 8.74 19.06 -3.33
C LEU A 33 9.91 18.26 -2.76
N LYS A 34 9.67 17.61 -1.62
CA LYS A 34 10.64 16.73 -0.95
C LYS A 34 10.03 15.33 -0.78
N PRO A 35 10.84 14.26 -0.80
CA PRO A 35 10.36 12.93 -0.46
C PRO A 35 9.70 12.91 0.92
N PHE A 36 8.53 12.31 1.01
CA PHE A 36 7.80 12.10 2.25
C PHE A 36 8.33 10.84 2.96
N ASP A 37 8.57 10.96 4.26
CA ASP A 37 8.88 9.81 5.10
C ASP A 37 7.59 9.08 5.49
N PHE A 38 7.31 7.97 4.80
CA PHE A 38 6.15 7.15 5.07
C PHE A 38 6.14 6.51 6.46
N SER A 39 7.23 6.54 7.23
CA SER A 39 7.17 6.20 8.66
C SER A 39 6.21 7.12 9.43
N GLN A 40 5.97 8.33 8.91
CA GLN A 40 5.06 9.35 9.47
C GLN A 40 3.65 9.30 8.85
N ILE A 41 3.30 8.25 8.10
CA ILE A 41 2.01 8.20 7.38
C ILE A 41 0.80 8.34 8.31
N LEU A 42 0.90 7.87 9.56
CA LEU A 42 -0.14 7.99 10.56
C LEU A 42 -0.37 9.44 11.04
N GLU A 43 0.63 10.31 10.90
CA GLU A 43 0.47 11.74 11.18
C GLU A 43 -0.27 12.45 10.03
N GLU A 44 -0.02 12.01 8.79
CA GLU A 44 -0.67 12.59 7.61
C GLU A 44 -2.08 12.07 7.35
N VAL A 45 -2.33 10.79 7.66
CA VAL A 45 -3.59 10.10 7.39
C VAL A 45 -4.01 9.28 8.62
N PRO A 46 -4.30 9.92 9.77
CA PRO A 46 -4.65 9.21 11.00
C PRO A 46 -5.89 8.32 10.89
N GLU A 47 -6.77 8.57 9.90
CA GLU A 47 -8.00 7.84 9.65
C GLU A 47 -7.79 6.34 9.41
N ILE A 48 -6.62 5.95 8.88
CA ILE A 48 -6.30 4.55 8.56
C ILE A 48 -6.25 3.65 9.79
N THR A 49 -6.02 4.22 10.98
CA THR A 49 -6.02 3.50 12.27
C THR A 49 -7.39 2.93 12.66
N LYS A 50 -8.46 3.40 12.00
CA LYS A 50 -9.81 2.85 12.17
C LYS A 50 -9.92 1.43 11.62
N PHE A 51 -9.18 1.13 10.55
CA PHE A 51 -9.26 -0.11 9.78
C PHE A 51 -8.17 -1.12 10.15
N ALA A 52 -6.94 -0.65 10.39
CA ALA A 52 -5.80 -1.49 10.75
C ALA A 52 -5.26 -1.13 12.14
N PHE A 53 -4.80 -2.13 12.90
CA PHE A 53 -4.14 -1.88 14.20
C PHE A 53 -2.63 -1.70 14.06
N LYS A 54 -2.07 -2.20 12.95
CA LYS A 54 -0.65 -2.14 12.64
C LYS A 54 -0.50 -1.84 11.16
N ILE A 55 0.26 -0.79 10.86
CA ILE A 55 0.66 -0.43 9.50
C ILE A 55 2.16 -0.20 9.57
N ASP A 56 2.92 -1.14 9.04
CA ASP A 56 4.35 -0.96 8.86
C ASP A 56 4.59 -0.44 7.44
N THR A 57 5.69 0.29 7.25
CA THR A 57 6.05 0.86 5.95
C THR A 57 7.39 0.35 5.47
N LYS A 58 7.50 0.10 4.16
CA LYS A 58 8.75 -0.27 3.49
C LYS A 58 8.93 0.61 2.28
N THR A 59 9.98 1.42 2.29
CA THR A 59 10.35 2.29 1.17
C THR A 59 11.44 1.63 0.33
N PHE A 60 11.27 1.66 -0.98
CA PHE A 60 12.35 1.42 -1.95
C PHE A 60 13.20 2.69 -2.05
N ASP A 61 14.51 2.52 -2.01
CA ASP A 61 15.49 3.60 -2.04
C ASP A 61 16.54 3.31 -3.14
N PRO A 62 16.64 4.14 -4.18
CA PRO A 62 15.84 5.34 -4.42
C PRO A 62 14.38 5.03 -4.81
N PRO A 63 13.42 5.94 -4.58
CA PRO A 63 12.08 5.85 -5.16
C PRO A 63 12.16 5.88 -6.69
N ILE A 64 11.33 5.09 -7.34
CA ILE A 64 11.32 4.90 -8.79
C ILE A 64 10.30 5.84 -9.44
N ASP A 65 10.69 6.48 -10.54
CA ASP A 65 9.73 7.15 -11.42
C ASP A 65 8.92 6.08 -12.17
N SER A 66 7.58 6.20 -12.22
CA SER A 66 6.76 5.18 -12.88
C SER A 66 7.13 4.95 -14.34
N SER A 67 7.64 5.97 -15.03
CA SER A 67 8.09 5.84 -16.42
C SER A 67 9.34 4.97 -16.58
N ASP A 68 10.11 4.77 -15.50
CA ASP A 68 11.35 3.98 -15.45
C ASP A 68 11.18 2.61 -14.79
N VAL A 69 9.94 2.12 -14.65
CA VAL A 69 9.67 0.80 -14.05
C VAL A 69 10.20 -0.31 -14.95
N GLU A 70 11.09 -1.13 -14.39
CA GLU A 70 11.65 -2.32 -15.04
C GLU A 70 11.10 -3.62 -14.42
N PRO A 71 11.14 -4.75 -15.16
CA PRO A 71 10.71 -6.05 -14.63
C PRO A 71 11.45 -6.52 -13.36
N SER A 72 12.65 -6.00 -13.10
CA SER A 72 13.41 -6.23 -11.87
C SER A 72 12.64 -5.76 -10.63
N LEU A 73 11.97 -4.61 -10.71
CA LEU A 73 11.12 -4.10 -9.63
C LEU A 73 9.99 -5.07 -9.29
N TRP A 74 9.36 -5.69 -10.30
CA TRP A 74 8.28 -6.65 -10.09
C TRP A 74 8.78 -7.90 -9.36
N GLN A 75 9.99 -8.37 -9.69
CA GLN A 75 10.62 -9.48 -8.99
C GLN A 75 10.92 -9.12 -7.53
N ASP A 76 11.42 -7.93 -7.27
CA ASP A 76 11.70 -7.44 -5.92
C ASP A 76 10.42 -7.29 -5.09
N LEU A 77 9.34 -6.76 -5.68
CA LEU A 77 8.03 -6.67 -5.05
C LEU A 77 7.47 -8.04 -4.71
N ALA A 78 7.47 -8.98 -5.67
CA ALA A 78 6.97 -10.33 -5.45
C ALA A 78 7.77 -11.06 -4.37
N LYS A 79 9.10 -10.88 -4.37
CA LYS A 79 9.99 -11.44 -3.35
C LYS A 79 9.70 -10.85 -1.96
N LEU A 80 9.58 -9.52 -1.86
CA LEU A 80 9.28 -8.84 -0.61
C LEU A 80 7.93 -9.29 -0.02
N ILE A 81 6.89 -9.35 -0.85
CA ILE A 81 5.56 -9.82 -0.44
C ILE A 81 5.64 -11.26 0.07
N LYS A 82 6.34 -12.13 -0.66
CA LYS A 82 6.54 -13.53 -0.25
C LYS A 82 7.28 -13.67 1.08
N GLU A 83 8.34 -12.89 1.28
CA GLU A 83 9.12 -12.90 2.53
C GLU A 83 8.32 -12.38 3.73
N GLN A 84 7.40 -11.46 3.50
CA GLN A 84 6.55 -10.86 4.53
C GLN A 84 5.15 -11.48 4.62
N TYR A 85 4.88 -12.51 3.81
CA TYR A 85 3.52 -13.02 3.62
C TYR A 85 2.86 -13.46 4.92
N GLU A 86 3.60 -14.12 5.81
CA GLU A 86 3.07 -14.60 7.10
C GLU A 86 2.95 -13.50 8.17
N ASN A 87 3.62 -12.35 7.99
CA ASN A 87 3.70 -11.30 9.00
C ASN A 87 2.54 -10.30 8.92
N TYR A 88 1.83 -10.25 7.79
CA TYR A 88 0.77 -9.29 7.51
C TYR A 88 -0.47 -9.98 6.95
N ASP A 89 -1.62 -9.33 7.10
CA ASP A 89 -2.92 -9.76 6.60
C ASP A 89 -3.22 -9.22 5.19
N GLY A 90 -2.46 -8.21 4.74
CA GLY A 90 -2.61 -7.56 3.44
C GLY A 90 -1.47 -6.61 3.12
N PHE A 91 -1.32 -6.28 1.84
CA PHE A 91 -0.25 -5.44 1.30
C PHE A 91 -0.84 -4.28 0.52
N ILE A 92 -0.21 -3.11 0.62
CA ILE A 92 -0.57 -1.93 -0.16
C ILE A 92 0.67 -1.44 -0.87
N ILE A 93 0.62 -1.28 -2.19
CA ILE A 93 1.74 -0.80 -3.00
C ILE A 93 1.43 0.62 -3.45
N LEU A 94 2.17 1.58 -2.91
CA LEU A 94 2.16 2.96 -3.38
C LEU A 94 3.09 3.08 -4.60
N HIS A 95 2.51 3.45 -5.73
CA HIS A 95 3.17 3.43 -7.03
C HIS A 95 2.80 4.65 -7.87
N GLY A 96 3.67 5.06 -8.80
CA GLY A 96 3.34 6.07 -9.80
C GLY A 96 2.28 5.58 -10.79
N THR A 97 1.42 6.48 -11.26
CA THR A 97 0.19 6.09 -11.96
C THR A 97 0.41 5.63 -13.41
N ASP A 98 1.50 6.04 -14.06
CA ASP A 98 1.70 5.82 -15.49
C ASP A 98 1.82 4.34 -15.87
N THR A 99 2.44 3.55 -15.00
CA THR A 99 2.71 2.11 -15.23
C THR A 99 2.11 1.21 -14.16
N MET A 100 1.27 1.75 -13.27
CA MET A 100 0.63 1.00 -12.19
C MET A 100 -0.13 -0.23 -12.69
N SER A 101 -0.89 -0.08 -13.78
CA SER A 101 -1.67 -1.18 -14.37
C SER A 101 -0.78 -2.30 -14.93
N TYR A 102 0.38 -1.97 -15.49
CA TYR A 102 1.36 -2.95 -15.95
C TYR A 102 1.98 -3.71 -14.77
N SER A 103 2.40 -2.99 -13.72
CA SER A 103 2.93 -3.60 -12.49
C SER A 103 1.90 -4.50 -11.81
N ALA A 104 0.65 -4.05 -11.68
CA ALA A 104 -0.44 -4.85 -11.11
C ALA A 104 -0.71 -6.12 -11.94
N SER A 105 -0.77 -5.98 -13.27
CA SER A 105 -0.95 -7.11 -14.18
C SER A 105 0.20 -8.11 -14.06
N ALA A 106 1.45 -7.65 -14.04
CA ALA A 106 2.62 -8.52 -13.87
C ALA A 106 2.59 -9.26 -12.53
N LEU A 107 2.28 -8.56 -11.43
CA LEU A 107 2.21 -9.15 -10.09
C LEU A 107 1.08 -10.17 -9.95
N SER A 108 -0.05 -9.96 -10.63
CA SER A 108 -1.16 -10.94 -10.63
C SER A 108 -0.74 -12.32 -11.15
N PHE A 109 0.22 -12.39 -12.08
CA PHE A 109 0.79 -13.65 -12.57
C PHE A 109 1.95 -14.16 -11.73
N MET A 110 2.71 -13.27 -11.07
CA MET A 110 3.86 -13.66 -10.23
C MET A 110 3.45 -14.18 -8.86
N LEU A 111 2.34 -13.68 -8.30
CA LEU A 111 1.84 -14.02 -6.97
C LEU A 111 0.83 -15.18 -7.05
N ASP A 112 1.33 -16.37 -7.39
CA ASP A 112 0.50 -17.58 -7.46
C ASP A 112 -0.05 -17.99 -6.07
N GLY A 113 -1.30 -18.45 -6.04
CA GLY A 113 -1.97 -18.91 -4.83
C GLY A 113 -2.23 -17.83 -3.77
N LEU A 114 -2.36 -16.57 -4.20
CA LEU A 114 -2.62 -15.45 -3.30
C LEU A 114 -3.96 -15.63 -2.55
N THR A 115 -3.92 -15.40 -1.24
CA THR A 115 -5.07 -15.50 -0.32
C THR A 115 -5.22 -14.24 0.54
N LYS A 116 -4.35 -13.25 0.36
CA LYS A 116 -4.29 -11.98 1.07
C LYS A 116 -4.28 -10.83 0.06
N PRO A 117 -5.01 -9.73 0.29
CA PRO A 117 -5.10 -8.62 -0.65
C PRO A 117 -3.74 -7.97 -0.91
N VAL A 118 -3.48 -7.61 -2.16
CA VAL A 118 -2.33 -6.79 -2.58
C VAL A 118 -2.85 -5.59 -3.37
N VAL A 119 -3.10 -4.47 -2.70
CA VAL A 119 -3.78 -3.33 -3.30
C VAL A 119 -2.77 -2.33 -3.87
N PHE A 120 -2.84 -2.06 -5.17
CA PHE A 120 -2.10 -0.95 -5.76
C PHE A 120 -2.87 0.36 -5.61
N THR A 121 -2.15 1.44 -5.28
CA THR A 121 -2.70 2.79 -5.26
C THR A 121 -1.62 3.82 -5.50
N GLY A 122 -2.03 5.07 -5.75
CA GLY A 122 -1.15 6.18 -6.05
C GLY A 122 -1.93 7.48 -5.99
N SER A 123 -1.37 8.57 -6.51
CA SER A 123 -2.07 9.84 -6.59
C SER A 123 -1.55 10.72 -7.71
N GLN A 124 -2.41 11.62 -8.19
CA GLN A 124 -2.04 12.67 -9.13
C GLN A 124 -1.40 13.87 -8.40
N LEU A 125 -1.78 14.10 -7.13
CA LEU A 125 -1.24 15.17 -6.31
C LEU A 125 -0.35 14.63 -5.17
N PRO A 126 0.72 15.35 -4.77
CA PRO A 126 1.53 14.98 -3.61
C PRO A 126 0.69 14.80 -2.33
N ILE A 127 1.04 13.88 -1.43
CA ILE A 127 0.24 13.67 -0.21
C ILE A 127 0.22 14.90 0.71
N GLY A 128 1.25 15.74 0.63
CA GLY A 128 1.38 16.93 1.47
C GLY A 128 0.60 18.17 1.01
N VAL A 129 -0.06 18.14 -0.16
CA VAL A 129 -0.79 19.33 -0.66
C VAL A 129 -2.27 19.34 -0.23
N PRO A 130 -2.87 20.52 -0.01
CA PRO A 130 -4.31 20.61 0.25
C PRO A 130 -5.13 19.98 -0.89
N ARG A 131 -6.21 19.28 -0.53
CA ARG A 131 -7.13 18.62 -1.49
C ARG A 131 -6.44 17.56 -2.38
N THR A 132 -5.35 16.97 -1.91
CA THR A 132 -4.74 15.80 -2.55
C THR A 132 -5.71 14.63 -2.62
N ASP A 133 -5.66 13.88 -3.71
CA ASP A 133 -6.32 12.58 -3.86
C ASP A 133 -5.58 11.47 -3.09
N GLY A 134 -4.30 11.67 -2.76
CA GLY A 134 -3.47 10.67 -2.09
C GLY A 134 -3.97 10.25 -0.71
N LYS A 135 -4.60 11.15 0.05
CA LYS A 135 -5.17 10.79 1.37
C LYS A 135 -6.34 9.82 1.24
N GLU A 136 -7.32 10.16 0.42
CA GLU A 136 -8.50 9.30 0.17
C GLU A 136 -8.12 7.97 -0.48
N ASN A 137 -7.16 8.00 -1.41
CA ASN A 137 -6.66 6.80 -2.08
C ASN A 137 -5.97 5.82 -1.11
N ILE A 138 -5.20 6.33 -0.13
CA ILE A 138 -4.59 5.51 0.92
C ILE A 138 -5.64 4.98 1.89
N ILE A 139 -6.59 5.81 2.32
CA ILE A 139 -7.69 5.38 3.20
C ILE A 139 -8.46 4.22 2.56
N SER A 140 -8.85 4.38 1.29
CA SER A 140 -9.57 3.36 0.53
C SER A 140 -8.74 2.08 0.37
N ALA A 141 -7.44 2.20 0.08
CA ALA A 141 -6.56 1.04 -0.06
C ALA A 141 -6.41 0.27 1.26
N VAL A 142 -6.28 0.98 2.39
CA VAL A 142 -6.26 0.37 3.73
C VAL A 142 -7.58 -0.31 4.05
N GLU A 143 -8.70 0.33 3.77
CA GLU A 143 -10.03 -0.25 3.98
C GLU A 143 -10.17 -1.56 3.21
N ILE A 144 -9.88 -1.55 1.89
CA ILE A 144 -9.93 -2.73 1.02
C ILE A 144 -8.97 -3.82 1.52
N ALA A 145 -7.71 -3.48 1.81
CA ALA A 145 -6.71 -4.45 2.27
C ALA A 145 -7.03 -5.04 3.66
N SER A 146 -7.85 -4.35 4.46
CA SER A 146 -8.29 -4.81 5.77
C SER A 146 -9.63 -5.57 5.75
N ALA A 147 -10.39 -5.46 4.66
CA ALA A 147 -11.76 -5.95 4.57
C ALA A 147 -11.82 -7.48 4.62
N LYS A 148 -12.68 -8.00 5.51
CA LYS A 148 -12.93 -9.44 5.69
C LYS A 148 -14.41 -9.75 5.55
N GLY A 149 -14.71 -10.89 4.95
CA GLY A 149 -16.04 -11.45 4.87
C GLY A 149 -16.54 -12.00 6.21
N PRO A 150 -17.81 -12.43 6.29
CA PRO A 150 -18.39 -13.00 7.50
C PRO A 150 -17.70 -14.29 7.99
N ASP A 151 -16.99 -14.98 7.09
CA ASP A 151 -16.19 -16.18 7.35
C ASP A 151 -14.77 -15.86 7.85
N GLY A 152 -14.41 -14.58 7.92
CA GLY A 152 -13.09 -14.09 8.35
C GLY A 152 -12.03 -14.11 7.24
N HIS A 153 -12.36 -14.56 6.03
CA HIS A 153 -11.46 -14.50 4.88
C HIS A 153 -11.43 -13.10 4.27
N PRO A 154 -10.33 -12.69 3.60
CA PRO A 154 -10.30 -11.39 2.93
C PRO A 154 -11.40 -11.23 1.89
N ALA A 155 -12.03 -10.07 1.85
CA ALA A 155 -13.09 -9.78 0.88
C ALA A 155 -12.56 -9.66 -0.56
N VAL A 156 -11.28 -9.32 -0.72
CA VAL A 156 -10.58 -9.19 -2.00
C VAL A 156 -9.27 -9.99 -1.94
N PRO A 157 -9.29 -11.31 -2.22
CA PRO A 157 -8.11 -12.18 -2.09
C PRO A 157 -7.23 -12.17 -3.36
N GLU A 158 -7.07 -11.01 -4.00
CA GLU A 158 -6.34 -10.86 -5.26
C GLU A 158 -5.56 -9.53 -5.31
N VAL A 159 -4.89 -9.27 -6.45
CA VAL A 159 -4.16 -8.03 -6.75
C VAL A 159 -5.10 -7.00 -7.35
#